data_AF-A0A926FLN7-F1
#
_entry.id   AF-A0A926FLN7-F1
#
_cell.length_a   1.000
_cell.length_b   1.000
_cell.length_c   1.000
_cell.angle_alpha   90.00
_cell.angle_beta   90.00
_cell.angle_gamma   90.00
#
_symmetry.space_group_name_H-M   'P 1'
#
loop_
_entity.id
_entity.type
_entity.pdbx_description
1 polymer ?
#
loop_
_entity_poly.entity_id
_entity_poly.type
_entity_poly.pdbx_seq_one_letter_code
_entity_poly.pdbx_strand_id
1 'polypeptide(L)'
;MKTRIALAVLLCLGLAAAARARQIGGVDLPDTVTVEGKALKLNGGGIRTKAIFKVYAAGLYLETPGRDAASVVSSDQVKRMTLVLLRGLDKGKITE
;
A
#
# COMPACT_ATOMS: atom_id res chain seq x y z
N MET A 1 10.35 0.43 -41.09
CA MET A 1 11.02 0.68 -39.78
C MET A 1 10.24 1.66 -38.90
N LYS A 2 9.80 2.81 -39.44
CA LYS A 2 9.02 3.84 -38.70
C LYS A 2 7.73 3.32 -38.04
N THR A 3 6.99 2.43 -38.69
CA THR A 3 5.74 1.83 -38.18
C THR A 3 5.95 0.89 -36.98
N ARG A 4 7.09 0.19 -36.93
CA ARG A 4 7.44 -0.70 -35.81
C ARG A 4 7.85 0.10 -34.56
N ILE A 5 8.52 1.24 -34.76
CA ILE A 5 8.89 2.17 -33.68
C ILE A 5 7.62 2.84 -33.13
N ALA A 6 6.70 3.28 -33.99
CA ALA A 6 5.43 3.86 -33.56
C ALA A 6 4.58 2.87 -32.73
N LEU A 7 4.56 1.59 -33.12
CA LEU A 7 3.83 0.55 -32.39
C LEU A 7 4.47 0.20 -31.04
N ALA A 8 5.80 0.19 -30.96
CA ALA A 8 6.52 -0.02 -29.70
C ALA A 8 6.30 1.14 -28.70
N VAL A 9 6.29 2.38 -29.19
CA VAL A 9 5.97 3.57 -28.37
C VAL A 9 4.53 3.51 -27.86
N LEU A 10 3.56 3.15 -28.69
CA LEU A 10 2.16 2.99 -28.28
C LEU A 10 1.98 1.92 -27.19
N LEU A 11 2.72 0.80 -27.31
CA LEU A 11 2.67 -0.29 -26.34
C LEU A 11 3.27 0.13 -24.99
N CYS A 12 4.38 0.87 -24.99
CA CYS A 12 5.00 1.39 -23.76
C CYS A 12 4.12 2.43 -23.04
N LEU A 13 3.40 3.29 -23.78
CA LEU A 13 2.45 4.23 -23.18
C LEU A 13 1.22 3.54 -22.56
N GLY A 14 0.81 2.39 -23.07
CA GLY A 14 -0.32 1.62 -22.53
C GLY A 14 -0.03 0.97 -21.17
N LEU A 15 1.23 0.60 -20.87
CA LEU A 15 1.62 0.00 -19.60
C LEU A 15 1.74 1.02 -18.44
N ALA A 16 1.76 2.33 -18.73
CA ALA A 16 1.78 3.37 -17.71
C ALA A 16 0.40 3.64 -17.08
N ALA A 17 -0.66 2.97 -17.55
CA ALA A 17 -2.01 3.17 -17.06
C ALA A 17 -2.22 2.53 -15.68
N ALA A 18 -2.08 3.39 -14.66
CA ALA A 18 -2.83 3.38 -13.40
C ALA A 18 -2.45 2.36 -12.31
N ALA A 19 -1.25 2.49 -11.74
CA ALA A 19 -1.10 2.21 -10.30
C ALA A 19 -1.85 3.32 -9.53
N ARG A 20 -3.03 3.02 -8.99
CA ARG A 20 -3.93 4.00 -8.38
C ARG A 20 -3.75 3.94 -6.87
N ALA A 21 -2.77 4.67 -6.35
CA ALA A 21 -2.58 4.73 -4.91
C ALA A 21 -3.90 5.00 -4.18
N ARG A 22 -4.25 4.13 -3.23
CA ARG A 22 -5.44 4.28 -2.40
C ARG A 22 -5.16 5.38 -1.39
N GLN A 23 -5.99 6.42 -1.40
CA GLN A 23 -5.88 7.47 -0.41
C GLN A 23 -6.49 7.03 0.92
N ILE A 24 -5.67 7.00 1.97
CA ILE A 24 -6.07 6.69 3.35
C ILE A 24 -5.63 7.83 4.25
N GLY A 25 -6.60 8.58 4.79
CA GLY A 25 -6.30 9.69 5.70
C GLY A 25 -5.49 10.83 5.09
N GLY A 26 -5.61 11.04 3.78
CA GLY A 26 -4.82 12.03 3.03
C GLY A 26 -3.46 11.53 2.56
N VAL A 27 -3.11 10.27 2.85
CA VAL A 27 -1.87 9.63 2.41
C VAL A 27 -2.15 8.70 1.25
N ASP A 28 -1.35 8.82 0.20
CA ASP A 28 -1.38 7.91 -0.93
C ASP A 28 -0.58 6.65 -0.60
N LEU A 29 -1.28 5.52 -0.54
CA LEU A 29 -0.67 4.21 -0.37
C LEU A 29 -0.68 3.47 -1.71
N PRO A 30 0.47 3.04 -2.25
CA PRO A 30 0.52 2.34 -3.52
C PRO A 30 -0.33 1.06 -3.47
N ASP A 31 -0.97 0.68 -4.57
CA ASP A 31 -1.78 -0.55 -4.63
C ASP A 31 -0.93 -1.82 -4.48
N THR A 32 0.34 -1.75 -4.84
CA THR A 32 1.27 -2.88 -4.81
C THR A 32 2.65 -2.41 -4.39
N VAL A 33 3.34 -3.24 -3.60
CA VAL A 33 4.72 -3.03 -3.17
C VAL A 33 5.50 -4.32 -3.32
N THR A 34 6.80 -4.23 -3.56
CA THR A 34 7.69 -5.40 -3.57
C THR A 34 8.41 -5.50 -2.24
N VAL A 35 8.35 -6.67 -1.60
CA VAL A 35 9.04 -7.00 -0.35
C VAL A 35 9.64 -8.39 -0.52
N GLU A 36 10.95 -8.53 -0.26
CA GLU A 36 11.65 -9.83 -0.39
C GLU A 36 11.46 -10.50 -1.76
N GLY A 37 11.41 -9.70 -2.83
CA GLY A 37 11.18 -10.18 -4.19
C GLY A 37 9.73 -10.59 -4.49
N LYS A 38 8.82 -10.49 -3.53
CA LYS A 38 7.40 -10.80 -3.68
C LYS A 38 6.56 -9.55 -3.87
N ALA A 39 5.60 -9.60 -4.79
CA ALA A 39 4.62 -8.55 -4.98
C ALA A 39 3.49 -8.68 -3.97
N LEU A 40 3.31 -7.68 -3.12
CA LEU A 40 2.24 -7.60 -2.14
C LEU A 40 1.21 -6.57 -2.57
N LYS A 41 -0.07 -6.91 -2.47
CA LYS A 41 -1.19 -6.01 -2.80
C LYS A 41 -1.74 -5.37 -1.53
N LEU A 42 -2.17 -4.11 -1.63
CA LEU A 42 -2.86 -3.43 -0.54
C LEU A 42 -4.20 -4.13 -0.28
N ASN A 43 -4.28 -4.87 0.83
CA ASN A 43 -5.48 -5.58 1.25
C ASN A 43 -6.51 -4.61 1.86
N GLY A 44 -6.02 -3.58 2.54
CA GLY A 44 -6.84 -2.54 3.15
C GLY A 44 -6.03 -1.63 4.05
N GLY A 45 -6.69 -0.64 4.64
CA GLY A 45 -6.05 0.27 5.57
C GLY A 45 -7.05 1.16 6.31
N GLY A 46 -6.54 1.91 7.27
CA GLY A 46 -7.36 2.73 8.16
C GLY A 46 -6.54 3.82 8.84
N ILE A 47 -7.21 4.64 9.64
CA ILE A 47 -6.56 5.74 10.39
C ILE A 47 -6.68 5.42 11.88
N ARG A 48 -5.57 5.52 12.60
CA ARG A 48 -5.61 5.53 14.06
C ARG A 48 -5.89 6.95 14.55
N THR A 49 -6.93 7.10 15.36
CA THR A 49 -7.27 8.35 16.05
C THR A 49 -7.14 8.15 17.56
N LYS A 50 -6.51 9.09 18.27
CA LYS A 50 -6.44 9.12 19.73
C LYS A 50 -7.04 10.43 20.23
N ALA A 51 -8.04 10.33 21.11
CA ALA A 51 -8.93 11.44 21.50
C ALA A 51 -9.56 12.13 20.28
N ILE A 52 -8.94 13.19 19.77
CA ILE A 52 -9.40 13.96 18.60
C ILE A 52 -8.37 14.04 17.47
N PHE A 53 -7.19 13.45 17.68
CA PHE A 53 -6.05 13.60 16.77
C PHE A 53 -5.87 12.35 15.92
N LYS A 54 -5.86 12.53 14.59
CA LYS A 54 -5.37 11.51 13.65
C LYS A 54 -3.87 11.34 13.88
N VAL A 55 -3.46 10.10 14.16
CA VAL A 55 -2.09 9.73 14.56
C VAL A 55 -1.32 9.24 13.34
N TYR A 56 -1.82 8.19 12.69
CA TYR A 56 -1.23 7.63 11.47
C TYR A 56 -2.29 7.02 10.55
N ALA A 57 -1.98 6.99 9.26
CA ALA A 57 -2.63 6.10 8.29
C ALA A 57 -1.87 4.77 8.26
N ALA A 58 -2.60 3.66 8.31
CA ALA A 58 -2.05 2.32 8.25
C ALA A 58 -2.54 1.60 6.99
N GLY A 59 -1.66 0.86 6.33
CA GLY A 59 -1.97 -0.02 5.21
C GLY A 59 -1.42 -1.43 5.43
N LEU A 60 -2.25 -2.44 5.21
CA LEU A 60 -1.89 -3.86 5.24
C LEU A 60 -1.69 -4.36 3.81
N TYR A 61 -0.51 -4.88 3.53
CA TYR A 61 -0.15 -5.50 2.25
C TYR A 61 0.06 -7.00 2.44
N LEU A 62 -0.49 -7.79 1.52
CA LEU A 62 -0.45 -9.26 1.53
C LEU A 62 -0.05 -9.81 0.16
N GLU A 63 0.61 -10.97 0.11
CA GLU A 63 0.82 -11.70 -1.16
C GLU A 63 -0.53 -12.08 -1.78
N THR A 64 -1.42 -12.65 -0.96
CA THR A 64 -2.76 -13.08 -1.34
C THR A 64 -3.78 -12.31 -0.50
N PRO A 65 -4.52 -11.34 -1.08
CA PRO A 65 -5.57 -10.61 -0.37
C PRO A 65 -6.62 -11.54 0.25
N GLY A 66 -7.11 -11.16 1.43
CA GLY A 66 -8.04 -11.96 2.21
C GLY A 66 -8.85 -11.11 3.19
N ARG A 67 -10.06 -11.58 3.51
CA ARG A 67 -10.98 -10.90 4.43
C ARG A 67 -11.15 -11.63 5.76
N ASP A 68 -10.70 -12.89 5.85
CA ASP A 68 -10.68 -13.65 7.09
C ASP A 68 -9.43 -13.28 7.91
N ALA A 69 -9.65 -12.63 9.04
CA ALA A 69 -8.56 -12.09 9.85
C ALA A 69 -7.68 -13.20 10.45
N ALA A 70 -8.29 -14.29 10.93
CA ALA A 70 -7.56 -15.38 11.56
C ALA A 70 -6.59 -16.04 10.58
N SER A 71 -7.06 -16.37 9.38
CA SER A 71 -6.24 -16.96 8.30
C SER A 71 -5.15 -16.01 7.83
N VAL A 72 -5.45 -14.72 7.70
CA VAL A 72 -4.43 -13.72 7.30
C VAL A 72 -3.32 -13.65 8.35
N VAL A 73 -3.67 -13.58 9.64
CA VAL A 73 -2.70 -13.46 10.73
C VAL A 73 -1.85 -14.73 10.88
N SER A 74 -2.46 -15.92 10.77
CA SER A 74 -1.75 -17.19 10.95
C SER A 74 -0.99 -17.67 9.73
N SER A 75 -1.28 -17.15 8.53
CA SER A 75 -0.61 -17.59 7.30
C SER A 75 0.90 -17.31 7.29
N ASP A 76 1.67 -18.13 6.60
CA ASP A 76 3.12 -17.95 6.41
C ASP A 76 3.49 -17.01 5.25
N GLN A 77 2.50 -16.39 4.61
CA GLN A 77 2.77 -15.43 3.54
C GLN A 77 3.56 -14.22 4.08
N VAL A 78 4.35 -13.59 3.23
CA VAL A 78 4.96 -12.28 3.44
C VAL A 78 3.84 -11.25 3.56
N LYS A 79 3.91 -10.46 4.63
CA LYS A 79 2.95 -9.39 4.94
C LYS A 79 3.75 -8.14 5.26
N ARG A 80 3.20 -6.98 4.91
CA ARG A 80 3.78 -5.70 5.30
C ARG A 80 2.70 -4.80 5.88
N MET A 81 2.98 -4.31 7.09
CA MET A 81 2.27 -3.17 7.64
C MET A 81 3.05 -1.89 7.35
N THR A 82 2.37 -0.91 6.78
CA THR A 82 2.91 0.45 6.56
C THR A 82 2.16 1.40 7.45
N LEU A 83 2.87 2.23 8.21
CA LEU A 83 2.32 3.30 9.02
C LEU A 83 2.91 4.62 8.54
N VAL A 84 2.05 5.57 8.18
CA VAL A 84 2.45 6.93 7.79
C VAL A 84 1.90 7.89 8.83
N LEU A 85 2.80 8.51 9.58
CA LEU A 85 2.44 9.47 10.62
C LEU A 85 1.83 10.72 9.97
N LEU A 86 0.67 11.12 10.46
CA LEU A 86 -0.08 12.28 9.92
C LEU A 86 0.28 13.59 10.65
N ARG A 87 1.22 13.51 11.59
CA ARG A 87 1.71 14.63 12.39
C ARG A 87 3.09 14.30 12.98
N GLY A 88 3.83 15.32 13.40
CA GLY A 88 4.97 15.13 14.30
C GLY A 88 4.47 14.53 15.61
N LEU A 89 4.94 13.32 15.94
CA LEU A 89 4.62 12.62 17.18
C LEU A 89 5.91 12.45 17.98
N ASP A 90 5.87 12.78 19.27
CA ASP A 90 6.93 12.40 20.20
C ASP A 90 6.95 10.88 20.38
N LYS A 91 8.14 10.27 20.46
CA LYS A 91 8.33 8.80 20.51
C LYS A 91 7.42 8.10 21.53
N GLY A 92 7.20 8.70 22.71
CA GLY A 92 6.37 8.12 23.76
C GLY A 92 4.88 8.00 23.41
N LYS A 93 4.39 8.70 22.39
CA LYS A 93 2.99 8.65 21.94
C LYS A 93 2.72 7.59 20.88
N ILE A 94 3.74 6.83 20.46
CA ILE A 94 3.64 5.76 19.46
C ILE A 94 3.33 4.41 20.14
N THR A 95 3.81 4.20 21.38
CA THR A 95 3.77 2.90 22.07
C THR A 95 2.67 2.78 23.14
N GLU A 96 1.99 3.87 23.51
CA GLU A 96 0.83 3.91 24.43
C GLU A 96 -0.51 3.99 23.71
#